data_AF-A0A7V1ZWN2-F1
#
_entry.id   AF-A0A7V1ZWN2-F1
#
_cell.length_a   1.000
_cell.length_b   1.000
_cell.length_c   1.000
_cell.angle_alpha   90.00
_cell.angle_beta   90.00
_cell.angle_gamma   90.00
#
_symmetry.space_group_name_H-M   'P 1'
#
loop_
_entity.id
_entity.type
_entity.pdbx_description
1 polymer ?
#
loop_
_entity_poly.entity_id
_entity_poly.type
_entity_poly.pdbx_seq_one_letter_code
_entity_poly.pdbx_strand_id
1 'polypeptide(L)'
;MKSRSRRNKPKETSVGGLKMFQKFQKNRKGFTLIELMIVVVIIGILAALAIPRFMKASAKSKTSEAQLVLKQIYTMERTYKQQFDVYSADLNAIGVEVPPNAKYTYSILAADATTFTAQADWAAPGIDDDATPDTWTIDQDGTILHTSNDLTG
;
A
#
# COMPACT_ATOMS: atom_id res chain seq x y z
N MET A 1 2.95 -76.98 75.08
CA MET A 1 3.81 -76.25 74.14
C MET A 1 2.93 -75.42 73.18
N LYS A 2 3.31 -74.15 72.95
CA LYS A 2 3.08 -73.26 71.78
C LYS A 2 1.87 -73.55 70.85
N SER A 3 1.07 -72.59 70.40
CA SER A 3 1.22 -71.12 70.33
C SER A 3 -0.13 -70.58 69.85
N ARG A 4 -0.59 -69.47 70.43
CA ARG A 4 -1.82 -68.78 70.03
C ARG A 4 -1.64 -68.20 68.62
N SER A 5 -2.47 -68.64 67.67
CA SER A 5 -2.58 -68.05 66.34
C SER A 5 -3.12 -66.63 66.48
N ARG A 6 -2.22 -65.64 66.41
CA ARG A 6 -2.58 -64.23 66.32
C ARG A 6 -3.13 -63.98 64.91
N ARG A 7 -4.45 -63.91 64.79
CA ARG A 7 -5.14 -63.43 63.60
C ARG A 7 -4.82 -61.93 63.44
N ASN A 8 -3.92 -61.59 62.51
CA ASN A 8 -3.67 -60.20 62.13
C ASN A 8 -4.95 -59.61 61.52
N LYS A 9 -5.46 -58.51 62.08
CA LYS A 9 -6.44 -57.66 61.39
C LYS A 9 -5.76 -57.02 60.19
N PRO A 10 -6.40 -56.95 59.01
CA PRO A 10 -5.91 -56.10 57.93
C PRO A 10 -5.85 -54.65 58.44
N LYS A 11 -4.71 -53.98 58.22
CA LYS A 11 -4.58 -52.54 58.47
C LYS A 11 -5.53 -51.83 57.51
N GLU A 12 -6.43 -51.01 58.04
CA GLU A 12 -7.22 -50.09 57.25
C GLU A 12 -6.27 -49.31 56.33
N THR A 13 -6.37 -49.57 55.03
CA THR A 13 -5.75 -48.73 54.02
C THR A 13 -6.50 -47.42 54.04
N SER A 14 -5.91 -46.43 54.71
CA SER A 14 -6.29 -45.03 54.64
C SER A 14 -6.68 -44.67 53.21
N VAL A 15 -7.92 -44.20 53.05
CA VAL A 15 -8.45 -43.61 51.82
C VAL A 15 -7.68 -42.32 51.55
N GLY A 16 -6.47 -42.47 51.00
CA GLY A 16 -5.51 -41.38 50.76
C GLY A 16 -5.28 -41.09 49.29
N GLY A 17 -6.19 -41.50 48.41
CA GLY A 17 -6.08 -41.30 46.95
C GLY A 17 -6.87 -40.13 46.39
N LEU A 18 -7.49 -39.29 47.24
CA LEU A 18 -8.29 -38.16 46.79
C LEU A 18 -7.60 -36.85 47.14
N LYS A 19 -6.69 -36.40 46.27
CA LYS A 19 -6.35 -34.97 45.99
C LYS A 19 -4.98 -34.90 45.30
N MET A 20 -4.94 -35.05 43.97
CA MET A 20 -3.87 -34.41 43.20
C MET A 20 -4.25 -34.14 41.73
N PHE A 21 -5.50 -33.76 41.47
CA PHE A 21 -5.76 -32.83 40.37
C PHE A 21 -5.87 -31.44 40.99
N GLN A 22 -4.72 -30.92 41.41
CA GLN A 22 -4.59 -29.56 41.90
C GLN A 22 -4.92 -28.65 40.72
N LYS A 23 -6.18 -28.21 40.72
CA LYS A 23 -6.82 -27.25 39.83
C LYS A 23 -5.84 -26.12 39.48
N PHE A 24 -5.23 -26.18 38.29
CA PHE A 24 -4.72 -24.98 37.63
C PHE A 24 -5.93 -24.16 37.17
N GLN A 25 -6.68 -23.58 38.09
CA GLN A 25 -7.53 -22.45 37.75
C GLN A 25 -6.61 -21.25 37.54
N LYS A 26 -5.96 -21.22 36.38
CA LYS A 26 -5.45 -19.97 35.83
C LYS A 26 -6.65 -19.03 35.81
N ASN A 27 -6.55 -17.92 36.56
CA ASN A 27 -7.46 -16.79 36.44
C ASN A 27 -7.49 -16.36 34.97
N ARG A 28 -8.42 -16.91 34.19
CA ARG A 28 -8.67 -16.47 32.82
C ARG A 28 -9.44 -15.16 32.92
N LYS A 29 -8.70 -14.06 33.09
CA LYS A 29 -9.24 -12.72 32.83
C LYS A 29 -9.53 -12.67 31.33
N GLY A 30 -10.80 -12.75 30.97
CA GLY A 30 -11.26 -12.48 29.60
C GLY A 30 -11.48 -10.98 29.42
N PHE A 31 -11.26 -10.49 28.20
CA PHE A 31 -11.69 -9.14 27.82
C PHE A 31 -13.22 -9.05 27.89
N THR A 32 -13.73 -7.92 28.35
CA THR A 32 -15.16 -7.64 28.30
C THR A 32 -15.59 -7.28 26.88
N LEU A 33 -16.83 -7.59 26.52
CA LEU A 33 -17.37 -7.21 25.21
C LEU A 33 -17.38 -5.68 25.02
N ILE A 34 -17.61 -4.93 26.10
CA ILE A 34 -17.64 -3.46 26.06
C ILE A 34 -16.24 -2.86 25.81
N GLU A 35 -15.19 -3.44 26.38
CA GLU A 35 -13.80 -3.04 26.07
C GLU A 35 -13.52 -3.21 24.57
N LEU A 36 -13.94 -4.33 23.98
CA LEU A 36 -13.78 -4.57 22.55
C LEU A 36 -14.60 -3.57 21.71
N MET A 37 -15.83 -3.26 22.12
CA MET A 37 -16.70 -2.31 21.39
C MET A 37 -16.07 -0.92 21.34
N ILE A 38 -15.57 -0.40 22.45
CA ILE A 38 -14.94 0.93 22.49
C ILE A 38 -13.69 0.95 21.60
N VAL A 39 -12.88 -0.12 21.61
CA VAL A 39 -11.68 -0.23 20.76
C VAL A 39 -12.05 -0.17 19.28
N VAL A 40 -13.06 -0.91 18.84
CA VAL A 40 -13.52 -0.89 17.44
C VAL A 40 -14.05 0.48 17.05
N VAL A 41 -14.78 1.17 17.94
CA VAL A 41 -15.27 2.54 17.69
C VAL A 41 -14.11 3.51 17.51
N ILE A 42 -13.09 3.47 18.37
CA ILE A 42 -11.92 4.36 18.27
C ILE A 42 -11.15 4.07 16.98
N ILE A 43 -10.88 2.79 16.65
CA ILE A 43 -10.21 2.41 15.40
C ILE A 43 -11.04 2.85 14.19
N GLY A 44 -12.37 2.75 14.25
CA GLY A 44 -13.27 3.22 13.19
C GLY A 44 -13.15 4.72 12.93
N ILE A 45 -13.13 5.54 13.99
CA ILE A 45 -12.95 7.00 13.88
C ILE A 45 -11.57 7.33 13.29
N LEU A 46 -10.51 6.66 13.76
CA LEU A 46 -9.16 6.87 13.24
C LEU A 46 -9.06 6.46 11.77
N ALA A 47 -9.61 5.31 11.38
CA ALA A 47 -9.60 4.83 10.01
C ALA A 47 -10.36 5.76 9.06
N ALA A 48 -11.52 6.28 9.48
CA ALA A 48 -12.31 7.22 8.70
C ALA A 48 -11.54 8.50 8.34
N LEU A 49 -10.66 8.98 9.22
CA LEU A 49 -9.81 10.15 8.96
C LEU A 49 -8.49 9.78 8.25
N ALA A 50 -7.92 8.61 8.57
CA ALA A 50 -6.61 8.19 8.07
C ALA A 50 -6.65 7.73 6.62
N ILE A 51 -7.66 6.95 6.22
CA ILE A 51 -7.79 6.42 4.86
C ILE A 51 -7.80 7.53 3.79
N PRO A 52 -8.66 8.56 3.84
CA PRO A 52 -8.67 9.60 2.80
C PRO A 52 -7.37 10.39 2.77
N ARG A 53 -6.74 10.62 3.93
CA ARG A 53 -5.43 11.30 4.01
C ARG A 53 -4.32 10.46 3.37
N PHE A 54 -4.30 9.16 3.66
CA PHE A 54 -3.35 8.22 3.07
C PHE A 54 -3.50 8.12 1.56
N MET A 55 -4.74 8.03 1.05
CA MET A 55 -5.02 8.00 -0.39
C MET A 55 -4.49 9.26 -1.09
N LYS A 56 -4.75 10.46 -0.54
CA LYS A 56 -4.23 11.72 -1.10
C LYS A 56 -2.69 11.78 -1.07
N ALA A 57 -2.06 11.34 0.02
CA ALA A 57 -0.61 11.31 0.12
C ALA A 57 0.01 10.33 -0.89
N SER A 58 -0.61 9.17 -1.08
CA SER A 58 -0.19 8.19 -2.08
C SER A 58 -0.35 8.72 -3.50
N ALA A 59 -1.48 9.36 -3.82
CA ALA A 59 -1.72 10.02 -5.11
C ALA A 59 -0.62 11.04 -5.42
N LYS A 60 -0.34 11.95 -4.48
CA LYS A 60 0.71 12.96 -4.62
C LYS A 60 2.08 12.35 -4.87
N SER A 61 2.42 11.27 -4.16
CA SER A 61 3.68 10.54 -4.39
C SER A 61 3.76 9.99 -5.81
N LYS A 62 2.64 9.48 -6.36
CA LYS A 62 2.59 8.95 -7.72
C LYS A 62 2.65 10.04 -8.79
N THR A 63 2.03 11.19 -8.54
CA THR A 63 2.19 12.36 -9.42
C THR A 63 3.64 12.87 -9.43
N SER A 64 4.31 12.91 -8.27
CA SER A 64 5.73 13.28 -8.22
C SER A 64 6.63 12.28 -8.96
N GLU A 65 6.32 10.99 -8.90
CA GLU A 65 6.99 9.94 -9.68
C GLU A 65 6.80 10.19 -11.19
N ALA A 66 5.59 10.56 -11.61
CA ALA A 66 5.31 10.87 -13.02
C ALA A 66 6.07 12.08 -13.54
N GLN A 67 6.13 13.16 -12.76
CA GLN A 67 6.94 14.32 -13.11
C GLN A 67 8.43 13.99 -13.24
N LEU A 68 8.93 13.04 -12.43
CA LEU A 68 10.32 12.59 -12.53
C LEU A 68 10.57 11.85 -13.84
N VAL A 69 9.66 10.94 -14.23
CA VAL A 69 9.74 10.24 -15.52
C VAL A 69 9.62 11.20 -16.70
N LEU A 70 8.73 12.21 -16.64
CA LEU A 70 8.65 13.26 -17.66
C LEU A 70 9.97 14.04 -17.80
N LYS A 71 10.64 14.37 -16.70
CA LYS A 71 11.97 15.01 -16.73
C LYS A 71 13.05 14.10 -17.29
N GLN A 72 12.96 12.80 -17.04
CA GLN A 72 13.82 11.81 -17.66
C GLN A 72 13.60 11.79 -19.18
N ILE A 73 12.35 11.74 -19.64
CA ILE A 73 12.00 11.84 -21.08
C ILE A 73 12.62 13.08 -21.69
N TYR A 74 12.44 14.26 -21.08
CA TYR A 74 13.05 15.50 -21.56
C TYR A 74 14.58 15.43 -21.70
N THR A 75 15.25 14.83 -20.72
CA THR A 75 16.72 14.70 -20.75
C THR A 75 17.17 13.74 -21.85
N MET A 76 16.44 12.64 -22.05
CA MET A 76 16.73 11.66 -23.09
C MET A 76 16.42 12.20 -24.49
N GLU A 77 15.31 12.92 -24.66
CA GLU A 77 14.96 13.61 -25.91
C GLU A 77 16.03 14.63 -26.31
N ARG A 78 16.55 15.41 -25.35
CA ARG A 78 17.66 16.33 -25.64
C ARG A 78 18.93 15.62 -26.08
N THR A 79 19.24 14.49 -25.46
CA THR A 79 20.40 13.67 -25.83
C THR A 79 20.21 13.07 -27.22
N TYR A 80 19.01 12.55 -27.51
CA TYR A 80 18.64 11.98 -28.80
C TYR A 80 18.72 13.03 -29.91
N LYS A 81 18.20 14.24 -29.68
CA LYS A 81 18.33 15.37 -30.61
C LYS A 81 19.77 15.77 -30.86
N GLN A 82 20.65 15.76 -29.86
CA GLN A 82 22.07 16.04 -30.08
C GLN A 82 22.74 15.00 -30.99
N GLN A 83 22.23 13.77 -31.02
CA GLN A 83 22.78 12.68 -31.82
C GLN A 83 22.21 12.62 -33.24
N PHE A 84 20.91 12.91 -33.40
CA PHE A 84 20.18 12.69 -34.65
C PHE A 84 19.55 13.96 -35.25
N ASP A 85 19.75 15.12 -34.62
CA ASP A 85 19.19 16.43 -35.01
C ASP A 85 17.65 16.48 -35.06
N VAL A 86 16.98 15.53 -34.41
CA VAL A 86 15.52 15.39 -34.36
C VAL A 86 15.08 14.81 -33.02
N TYR A 87 13.89 15.19 -32.54
CA TYR A 87 13.24 14.51 -31.41
C TYR A 87 12.55 13.22 -31.87
N SER A 88 12.35 12.28 -30.95
CA SER A 88 11.69 11.00 -31.24
C SER A 88 10.23 11.04 -30.84
N ALA A 89 9.35 10.35 -31.59
CA ALA A 89 7.99 10.06 -31.13
C ALA A 89 7.90 8.73 -30.36
N ASP A 90 8.99 7.97 -30.34
CA ASP A 90 9.06 6.64 -29.73
C ASP A 90 9.88 6.65 -28.44
N LEU A 91 9.22 6.35 -27.31
CA LEU A 91 9.87 6.23 -25.99
C LEU A 91 10.98 5.17 -25.96
N ASN A 92 10.84 4.10 -26.73
CA ASN A 92 11.85 3.05 -26.83
C ASN A 92 13.11 3.52 -27.56
N ALA A 93 12.98 4.42 -28.54
CA ALA A 93 14.12 4.93 -29.30
C ALA A 93 15.00 5.86 -28.45
N ILE A 94 14.41 6.55 -27.47
CA ILE A 94 15.13 7.38 -26.50
C ILE A 94 15.58 6.61 -25.25
N GLY A 95 15.28 5.30 -25.16
CA GLY A 95 15.72 4.45 -24.05
C GLY A 95 15.01 4.72 -22.71
N VAL A 96 13.78 5.24 -22.74
CA VAL A 96 12.97 5.42 -21.53
C VAL A 96 12.11 4.18 -21.28
N GLU A 97 12.38 3.48 -20.18
CA GLU A 97 11.58 2.35 -19.73
C GLU A 97 10.54 2.79 -18.69
N VAL A 98 9.27 2.50 -18.96
CA VAL A 98 8.17 2.75 -18.03
C VAL A 98 7.97 1.51 -17.13
N PRO A 99 7.94 1.66 -15.80
CA PRO A 99 7.65 0.55 -14.90
C PRO A 99 6.29 -0.10 -15.22
N PRO A 100 6.19 -1.44 -15.24
CA PRO A 100 4.95 -2.14 -15.61
C PRO A 100 3.79 -1.92 -14.64
N ASN A 101 4.06 -1.41 -13.43
CA ASN A 101 3.08 -1.06 -12.40
C ASN A 101 2.91 0.45 -12.21
N ALA A 102 3.38 1.26 -13.17
CA ALA A 102 3.22 2.70 -13.12
C ALA A 102 1.73 3.07 -13.08
N LYS A 103 1.41 4.11 -12.29
CA LYS A 103 0.05 4.68 -12.22
C LYS A 103 -0.25 5.64 -13.36
N TYR A 104 0.79 6.12 -14.02
CA TYR A 104 0.68 6.94 -15.21
C TYR A 104 1.17 6.15 -16.42
N THR A 105 0.48 6.29 -17.53
CA THR A 105 0.95 5.90 -18.86
C THR A 105 1.66 7.09 -19.50
N TYR A 106 2.80 6.85 -20.15
CA TYR A 106 3.58 7.89 -20.79
C TYR A 106 3.52 7.73 -22.30
N SER A 107 3.39 8.84 -23.01
CA SER A 107 3.42 8.87 -24.47
C SER A 107 4.07 10.16 -24.97
N ILE A 108 4.53 10.17 -26.21
CA ILE A 108 5.00 11.38 -26.88
C ILE A 108 3.91 11.76 -27.88
N LEU A 109 3.27 12.92 -27.69
CA LEU A 109 2.15 13.39 -28.51
C LEU A 109 2.64 13.91 -29.86
N ALA A 110 3.76 14.62 -29.84
CA ALA A 110 4.35 15.25 -31.00
C ALA A 110 5.87 15.33 -30.81
N ALA A 111 6.61 15.10 -31.88
CA ALA A 111 8.04 15.27 -31.94
C ALA A 111 8.45 15.63 -33.37
N ASP A 112 9.27 16.65 -33.51
CA ASP A 112 9.86 17.07 -34.77
C ASP A 112 11.33 17.53 -34.58
N ALA A 113 11.90 18.21 -35.56
CA ALA A 113 13.28 18.68 -35.47
C ALA A 113 13.50 19.77 -34.40
N THR A 114 12.46 20.51 -34.01
CA THR A 114 12.56 21.72 -33.18
C THR A 114 11.85 21.61 -31.84
N THR A 115 10.76 20.85 -31.75
CA THR A 115 9.83 20.76 -30.63
C THR A 115 9.44 19.31 -30.30
N PHE A 116 9.08 19.08 -29.05
CA PHE A 116 8.44 17.83 -28.64
C PHE A 116 7.44 18.11 -27.53
N THR A 117 6.47 17.22 -27.37
CA THR A 117 5.55 17.24 -26.24
C THR A 117 5.32 15.81 -25.77
N ALA A 118 5.73 15.52 -24.54
CA ALA A 118 5.46 14.25 -23.89
C ALA A 118 4.36 14.42 -22.83
N GLN A 119 3.58 13.37 -22.64
CA GLN A 119 2.39 13.35 -21.81
C GLN A 119 2.43 12.17 -20.84
N ALA A 120 1.94 12.39 -19.62
CA ALA A 120 1.67 11.38 -18.62
C ALA A 120 0.18 11.44 -18.25
N ASP A 121 -0.53 10.36 -18.56
CA ASP A 121 -1.95 10.19 -18.32
C ASP A 121 -2.20 9.23 -17.17
N TRP A 122 -3.18 9.54 -16.32
CA TRP A 122 -3.56 8.62 -15.26
C TRP A 122 -4.15 7.31 -15.84
N ALA A 123 -3.55 6.18 -15.48
CA ALA A 123 -3.95 4.87 -15.96
C ALA A 123 -5.16 4.33 -15.17
N ALA A 124 -6.37 4.74 -15.57
CA ALA A 124 -7.69 4.21 -15.14
C ALA A 124 -8.15 4.52 -13.68
N PRO A 125 -9.47 4.47 -13.43
CA PRO A 125 -10.24 5.59 -12.91
C PRO A 125 -9.61 6.17 -11.62
N GLY A 126 -9.51 7.49 -11.61
CA GLY A 126 -8.75 8.28 -10.65
C GLY A 126 -9.18 8.14 -9.19
N ILE A 127 -8.40 8.82 -8.36
CA ILE A 127 -8.72 9.10 -6.96
C ILE A 127 -9.69 10.31 -6.88
N ASP A 128 -9.83 11.05 -7.98
CA ASP A 128 -10.86 12.04 -8.24
C ASP A 128 -12.14 11.37 -8.79
N ASP A 129 -13.25 12.05 -8.56
CA ASP A 129 -14.61 11.63 -8.89
C ASP A 129 -14.97 11.94 -10.36
N ASP A 130 -13.97 12.22 -11.20
CA ASP A 130 -14.17 12.73 -12.54
C ASP A 130 -13.93 11.66 -13.62
N ALA A 131 -14.56 11.85 -14.77
CA ALA A 131 -14.47 10.93 -15.91
C ALA A 131 -13.36 11.31 -16.90
N THR A 132 -12.61 12.39 -16.64
CA THR A 132 -11.65 12.97 -17.58
C THR A 132 -10.27 13.10 -16.93
N PRO A 133 -9.33 12.20 -17.24
CA PRO A 133 -8.09 12.09 -16.49
C PRO A 133 -7.24 13.37 -16.52
N ASP A 134 -6.83 13.82 -15.33
CA ASP A 134 -5.79 14.83 -15.14
C ASP A 134 -4.51 14.45 -15.93
N THR A 135 -4.04 15.38 -16.76
CA THR A 135 -2.95 15.15 -17.70
C THR A 135 -1.75 16.02 -17.37
N TRP A 136 -0.56 15.43 -17.35
CA TRP A 136 0.70 16.14 -17.16
C TRP A 136 1.50 16.14 -18.46
N THR A 137 1.89 17.31 -18.95
CA THR A 137 2.70 17.43 -20.16
C THR A 137 4.05 18.08 -19.88
N ILE A 138 5.06 17.73 -20.68
CA ILE A 138 6.37 18.39 -20.69
C ILE A 138 6.77 18.71 -22.12
N ASP A 139 7.32 19.89 -22.34
CA ASP A 139 7.77 20.40 -23.64
C ASP A 139 9.30 20.41 -23.80
N GLN A 140 9.78 20.86 -24.97
CA GLN A 140 11.21 21.02 -25.28
C GLN A 140 11.97 22.04 -24.41
N ASP A 141 11.24 22.88 -23.69
CA ASP A 141 11.77 23.90 -22.79
C ASP A 141 11.85 23.39 -21.34
N GLY A 142 11.31 22.19 -21.08
CA GLY A 142 11.29 21.54 -19.77
C GLY A 142 10.17 22.06 -18.87
N THR A 143 9.21 22.78 -19.44
CA THR A 143 8.04 23.28 -18.72
C THR A 143 7.08 22.14 -18.49
N ILE A 144 6.75 21.89 -17.23
CA ILE A 144 5.71 20.92 -16.87
C ILE A 144 4.39 21.68 -16.75
N LEU A 145 3.42 21.32 -17.58
CA LEU A 145 2.07 21.85 -17.52
C LEU A 145 1.13 20.77 -16.97
N HIS A 146 0.25 21.19 -16.07
CA HIS A 146 -0.85 20.37 -15.59
C HIS A 146 -2.11 20.85 -16.28
N THR A 147 -2.73 19.97 -17.07
CA THR A 147 -4.05 20.20 -17.64
C THR A 147 -5.02 19.32 -16.86
N SER A 148 -5.65 19.93 -15.87
CA SER A 148 -6.84 19.36 -15.25
C SER A 148 -8.04 19.75 -16.10
N ASN A 149 -8.79 18.77 -16.57
CA ASN A 149 -10.03 19.01 -17.30
C ASN A 149 -11.20 19.04 -16.31
N ASP A 150 -11.13 19.96 -15.36
CA ASP A 150 -12.31 20.34 -14.60
C ASP A 150 -13.26 21.06 -15.57
N LEU A 151 -14.20 20.33 -16.18
CA LEU A 151 -15.37 20.94 -16.78
C LEU A 151 -16.13 21.66 -15.67
N THR A 152 -15.79 22.93 -15.46
CA THR A 152 -16.55 23.86 -14.64
C THR A 152 -17.98 23.92 -15.19
N GLY A 153 -18.93 23.38 -14.43
CA GLY A 153 -20.27 23.94 -14.40
C GLY A 153 -20.27 25.32 -13.75
#